data_AF-A0A953AYD0-F1
#
_entry.id   AF-A0A953AYD0-F1
#
_cell.length_a   1.000
_cell.length_b   1.000
_cell.length_c   1.000
_cell.angle_alpha   90.00
_cell.angle_beta   90.00
_cell.angle_gamma   90.00
#
_symmetry.space_group_name_H-M   'P 1'
#
loop_
_entity.id
_entity.type
_entity.pdbx_description
1 polymer ?
#
loop_
_entity_poly.entity_id
_entity_poly.type
_entity_poly.pdbx_seq_one_letter_code
_entity_poly.pdbx_strand_id
1 'polypeptide(L)'
;MSLPPFSARRAGAQPDRTHGIWLITLTDLVGLMLAFFIMMYAMSKLDAERWDRLAASAGGDAAGARAAAQAGSEAPPPVAVPAPRRGRDSGYLAALLPQKLAAEPALAGAQVVPGPGRVAIVMPLDAVAEGVTTDAAGTAPGALAALNAVIAPLPNVVRVEASLRGSARKPQDW
;
A
#
# COMPACT_ATOMS: atom_id res chain seq x y z
N MET A 1 -8.61 94.89 -35.58
CA MET A 1 -9.24 93.59 -35.29
C MET A 1 -8.12 92.62 -34.92
N SER A 2 -7.92 92.36 -33.62
CA SER A 2 -6.94 91.40 -33.11
C SER A 2 -7.57 90.72 -31.90
N LEU A 3 -7.90 89.44 -32.04
CA LEU A 3 -8.42 88.60 -30.96
C LEU A 3 -7.23 87.85 -30.33
N PRO A 4 -7.16 87.73 -29.00
CA PRO A 4 -6.10 86.95 -28.35
C PRO A 4 -6.26 85.44 -28.64
N PRO A 5 -5.16 84.68 -28.69
CA PRO A 5 -5.20 83.25 -28.98
C PRO A 5 -5.75 82.45 -27.80
N PHE A 6 -6.60 81.47 -28.11
CA PHE A 6 -7.08 80.46 -27.17
C PHE A 6 -5.90 79.73 -26.52
N SER A 7 -5.85 79.76 -25.18
CA SER A 7 -4.95 78.94 -24.39
C SER A 7 -5.33 77.47 -24.60
N ALA A 8 -4.61 76.78 -25.47
CA ALA A 8 -4.75 75.34 -25.63
C ALA A 8 -4.34 74.67 -24.30
N ARG A 9 -5.34 74.26 -23.51
CA ARG A 9 -5.16 73.33 -22.41
C ARG A 9 -4.56 72.06 -23.02
N ARG A 10 -3.26 71.84 -22.82
CA ARG A 10 -2.62 70.56 -23.11
C ARG A 10 -3.28 69.52 -22.21
N ALA A 11 -4.29 68.83 -22.74
CA ALA A 11 -4.80 67.60 -22.17
C ALA A 11 -3.63 66.62 -22.22
N GLY A 12 -3.00 66.40 -21.06
CA GLY A 12 -2.05 65.31 -20.91
C GLY A 12 -2.76 64.02 -21.27
N ALA A 13 -2.26 63.33 -22.30
CA ALA A 13 -2.70 62.00 -22.65
C ALA A 13 -2.46 61.10 -21.43
N GLN A 14 -3.53 60.78 -20.71
CA GLN A 14 -3.50 59.76 -19.67
C GLN A 14 -3.26 58.42 -20.40
N PRO A 15 -2.12 57.73 -20.18
CA PRO A 15 -1.88 56.45 -20.84
C PRO A 15 -3.00 55.47 -20.47
N ASP A 16 -3.47 54.72 -21.46
CA ASP A 16 -4.63 53.82 -21.41
C ASP A 16 -4.47 52.77 -20.29
N ARG A 17 -5.04 53.07 -19.11
CA ARG A 17 -4.95 52.22 -17.90
C ARG A 17 -5.75 50.92 -18.02
N THR A 18 -6.53 50.77 -19.07
CA THR A 18 -7.41 49.64 -19.36
C THR A 18 -6.65 48.40 -19.81
N HIS A 19 -5.53 48.55 -20.52
CA HIS A 19 -4.74 47.42 -21.04
C HIS A 19 -4.06 46.57 -19.96
N GLY A 20 -3.85 47.10 -18.75
CA GLY A 20 -3.17 46.39 -17.66
C GLY A 20 -4.07 45.47 -16.83
N ILE A 21 -5.40 45.67 -16.87
CA ILE A 21 -6.34 44.98 -15.96
C ILE A 21 -6.53 43.51 -16.35
N TRP A 22 -6.53 43.20 -17.65
CA TRP A 22 -6.68 41.81 -18.12
C TRP A 22 -5.46 40.93 -17.81
N LEU A 23 -4.26 41.52 -17.85
CA LEU A 23 -3.02 40.84 -17.48
C LEU A 23 -3.01 40.47 -15.99
N ILE A 24 -3.66 41.26 -15.13
CA ILE A 24 -3.74 41.00 -13.69
C ILE A 24 -4.62 39.77 -13.43
N THR A 25 -5.82 39.70 -14.02
CA THR A 25 -6.70 38.52 -13.87
C THR A 25 -6.12 37.25 -14.50
N LEU A 26 -5.38 37.39 -15.60
CA LEU A 26 -4.67 36.28 -16.23
C LEU A 26 -3.57 35.74 -15.33
N THR A 27 -2.77 36.64 -14.75
CA THR A 27 -1.66 36.26 -13.86
C THR A 27 -2.19 35.61 -12.58
N ASP A 28 -3.32 36.07 -12.06
CA ASP A 28 -4.00 35.45 -10.92
C ASP A 28 -4.46 34.00 -11.24
N LEU A 29 -5.11 33.78 -12.38
CA LEU A 29 -5.54 32.44 -12.81
C LEU A 29 -4.36 31.47 -12.99
N VAL A 30 -3.27 31.92 -13.62
CA VAL A 30 -2.06 31.12 -13.80
C VAL A 30 -1.39 30.82 -12.45
N GLY A 31 -1.39 31.79 -11.52
CA GLY A 31 -0.88 31.62 -10.17
C GLY A 31 -1.67 30.58 -9.36
N LEU A 32 -2.99 30.62 -9.41
CA LEU A 32 -3.86 29.63 -8.76
C LEU A 32 -3.67 28.23 -9.36
N MET A 33 -3.56 28.13 -10.69
CA MET A 33 -3.29 26.87 -11.38
C MET A 33 -1.92 26.29 -10.98
N LEU A 34 -0.88 27.13 -10.91
CA LEU A 34 0.45 26.74 -10.49
C LEU A 34 0.46 26.26 -9.02
N ALA A 35 -0.19 27.00 -8.12
CA ALA A 35 -0.31 26.62 -6.71
C ALA A 35 -1.04 25.28 -6.56
N PHE A 36 -2.09 25.04 -7.34
CA PHE A 36 -2.80 23.77 -7.38
C PHE A 36 -1.88 22.62 -7.85
N PHE A 37 -1.12 22.83 -8.94
CA PHE A 37 -0.14 21.83 -9.42
C PHE A 37 0.98 21.55 -8.41
N ILE A 38 1.51 22.58 -7.76
CA ILE A 38 2.52 22.44 -6.71
C ILE A 38 1.99 21.58 -5.55
N MET A 39 0.75 21.83 -5.11
CA MET A 39 0.11 21.06 -4.04
C MET A 39 -0.11 19.60 -4.45
N MET A 40 -0.60 19.35 -5.67
CA MET A 40 -0.79 18.00 -6.21
C MET A 40 0.54 17.24 -6.32
N TYR A 41 1.58 17.93 -6.78
CA TYR A 41 2.92 17.37 -6.93
C TYR A 41 3.60 17.06 -5.58
N ALA A 42 3.39 17.90 -4.57
CA ALA A 42 3.93 17.70 -3.23
C ALA A 42 3.42 16.40 -2.58
N MET A 43 2.16 16.02 -2.82
CA MET A 43 1.59 14.76 -2.34
C MET A 43 2.00 13.55 -3.18
N SER A 44 2.46 13.75 -4.43
CA SER A 44 2.75 12.64 -5.35
C SER A 44 4.11 11.97 -5.14
N LYS A 45 5.06 12.61 -4.45
CA LYS A 45 6.46 12.12 -4.36
C LYS A 45 6.82 11.39 -3.07
N LEU A 46 5.93 11.40 -2.07
CA LEU A 46 6.22 10.81 -0.76
C LEU A 46 6.04 9.29 -0.69
N ASP A 47 5.46 8.66 -1.72
CA ASP A 47 5.20 7.22 -1.68
C ASP A 47 6.35 6.38 -2.23
N ALA A 48 6.97 6.71 -3.36
CA ALA A 48 7.95 5.83 -4.02
C ALA A 48 9.24 5.56 -3.19
N GLU A 49 9.88 6.59 -2.64
CA GLU A 49 11.12 6.41 -1.88
C GLU A 49 10.92 5.72 -0.52
N ARG A 50 9.73 5.83 0.08
CA ARG A 50 9.40 5.10 1.31
C ARG A 50 9.23 3.61 1.04
N TRP A 51 8.63 3.23 -0.09
CA TRP A 51 8.50 1.83 -0.49
C TRP A 51 9.87 1.17 -0.74
N ASP A 52 10.80 1.86 -1.41
CA ASP A 52 12.13 1.31 -1.67
C ASP A 52 12.96 1.12 -0.38
N ARG A 53 12.90 2.07 0.56
CA ARG A 53 13.60 1.96 1.85
C ARG A 53 12.98 0.90 2.77
N LEU A 54 11.66 0.69 2.71
CA LEU A 54 10.98 -0.36 3.45
C LEU A 54 11.20 -1.75 2.82
N ALA A 55 11.30 -1.84 1.50
CA ALA A 55 11.65 -3.08 0.81
C ALA A 55 13.11 -3.49 1.11
N ALA A 56 14.03 -2.53 1.18
CA ALA A 56 15.42 -2.77 1.54
C ALA A 56 15.60 -3.23 3.00
N SER A 57 14.78 -2.75 3.95
CA SER A 57 14.86 -3.17 5.36
C SER A 57 14.13 -4.48 5.65
N ALA A 58 13.09 -4.83 4.88
CA ALA A 58 12.34 -6.08 5.04
C ALA A 58 13.05 -7.32 4.46
N GLY A 59 14.06 -7.14 3.61
CA GLY A 59 14.86 -8.23 3.04
C GLY A 59 15.98 -8.77 3.93
N GLY A 60 16.21 -8.19 5.11
CA GLY A 60 17.40 -8.40 5.92
C GLY A 60 17.53 -9.76 6.63
N ASP A 61 16.44 -10.35 7.13
CA ASP A 61 16.58 -11.38 8.18
C ASP A 61 15.98 -12.76 7.86
N ALA A 62 15.24 -12.91 6.75
CA ALA A 62 14.56 -14.18 6.43
C ALA A 62 15.41 -15.16 5.60
N ALA A 63 16.51 -14.71 5.01
CA ALA A 63 17.38 -15.57 4.19
C ALA A 63 18.33 -16.44 5.03
N GLY A 64 18.69 -16.02 6.25
CA GLY A 64 19.65 -16.73 7.11
C GLY A 64 19.12 -18.03 7.72
N ALA A 65 17.81 -18.12 7.99
CA ALA A 65 17.22 -19.27 8.68
C ALA A 65 17.00 -20.49 7.77
N ARG A 66 16.89 -20.29 6.45
CA ARG A 66 16.68 -21.40 5.49
C ARG A 66 17.98 -22.04 5.00
N ALA A 67 19.12 -21.36 5.18
CA ALA A 67 20.45 -21.86 4.80
C ALA A 67 20.98 -22.96 5.75
N ALA A 68 20.50 -23.03 6.99
CA ALA A 68 20.97 -24.02 7.96
C ALA A 68 20.40 -25.44 7.73
N ALA A 69 19.37 -25.59 6.88
CA ALA A 69 18.70 -26.88 6.65
C ALA A 69 19.12 -27.59 5.34
N GLN A 70 20.04 -27.02 4.56
CA GLN A 70 20.47 -27.56 3.26
C GLN A 70 21.99 -27.75 3.15
N ALA A 71 22.68 -27.93 4.28
CA ALA A 71 24.09 -28.30 4.30
C ALA A 71 24.27 -29.79 3.91
N GLY A 72 24.12 -30.07 2.61
CA GLY A 72 24.37 -31.35 2.00
C GLY A 72 24.53 -31.20 0.49
N SER A 73 25.78 -31.01 0.07
CA SER A 73 26.32 -31.14 -1.30
C SER A 73 25.72 -30.27 -2.42
N GLU A 74 26.57 -29.37 -2.93
CA GLU A 74 26.93 -29.14 -4.34
C GLU A 74 27.27 -27.64 -4.53
N ALA A 75 28.23 -27.34 -5.41
CA ALA A 75 28.88 -26.04 -5.63
C ALA A 75 27.93 -24.81 -5.66
N PRO A 76 28.38 -23.62 -5.22
CA PRO A 76 27.53 -22.44 -5.14
C PRO A 76 27.02 -22.07 -6.54
N PRO A 77 25.71 -22.13 -6.79
CA PRO A 77 25.14 -21.57 -8.01
C PRO A 77 25.38 -20.05 -8.02
N PRO A 78 25.44 -19.41 -9.20
CA PRO A 78 25.46 -17.96 -9.29
C PRO A 78 24.31 -17.41 -8.43
N VAL A 79 24.58 -16.36 -7.65
CA VAL A 79 23.59 -15.69 -6.80
C VAL A 79 22.51 -15.11 -7.72
N ALA A 80 21.52 -15.94 -8.03
CA ALA A 80 20.32 -15.54 -8.72
C ALA A 80 19.55 -14.67 -7.72
N VAL A 81 19.59 -13.36 -7.93
CA VAL A 81 18.67 -12.43 -7.25
C VAL A 81 17.27 -12.96 -7.54
N PRO A 82 16.54 -13.50 -6.54
CA PRO A 82 15.21 -14.03 -6.80
C PRO A 82 14.37 -12.87 -7.30
N ALA A 83 13.80 -12.99 -8.50
CA ALA A 83 12.84 -12.01 -8.98
C ALA A 83 11.77 -11.83 -7.89
N PRO A 84 11.36 -10.60 -7.55
CA PRO A 84 10.33 -10.37 -6.55
C PRO A 84 9.09 -11.16 -6.96
N ARG A 85 8.77 -12.21 -6.17
CA ARG A 85 7.58 -13.03 -6.41
C ARG A 85 6.38 -12.14 -6.13
N ARG A 86 5.74 -11.64 -7.20
CA ARG A 86 4.46 -10.95 -7.07
C ARG A 86 3.45 -11.96 -6.51
N GLY A 87 2.94 -11.68 -5.32
CA GLY A 87 1.83 -12.45 -4.74
C GLY A 87 0.61 -12.41 -5.65
N ARG A 88 -0.32 -13.35 -5.48
CA ARG A 88 -1.61 -13.27 -6.16
C ARG A 88 -2.37 -12.03 -5.71
N ASP A 89 -3.18 -11.49 -6.62
CA ASP A 89 -4.03 -10.34 -6.37
C ASP A 89 -4.94 -10.53 -5.15
N SER A 90 -5.00 -9.53 -4.28
CA SER A 90 -5.78 -9.58 -3.04
C SER A 90 -7.28 -9.64 -3.29
N GLY A 91 -7.79 -9.04 -4.38
CA GLY A 91 -9.19 -9.13 -4.76
C GLY A 91 -9.58 -10.53 -5.20
N TYR A 92 -8.70 -11.18 -5.97
CA TYR A 92 -8.86 -12.60 -6.31
C TYR A 92 -8.87 -13.50 -5.07
N LEU A 93 -7.93 -13.28 -4.13
CA LEU A 93 -7.89 -14.04 -2.87
C LEU A 93 -9.13 -13.80 -2.00
N ALA A 94 -9.63 -12.56 -1.95
CA ALA A 94 -10.84 -12.23 -1.22
C ALA A 94 -12.09 -12.95 -1.76
N ALA A 95 -12.12 -13.28 -3.05
CA ALA A 95 -13.19 -14.07 -3.65
C ALA A 95 -12.99 -15.58 -3.46
N LEU A 96 -11.75 -16.07 -3.56
CA LEU A 96 -11.45 -17.51 -3.55
C LEU A 96 -11.38 -18.10 -2.12
N LEU A 97 -10.76 -17.39 -1.18
CA LEU A 97 -10.52 -17.90 0.17
C LEU A 97 -11.82 -18.22 0.92
N PRO A 98 -12.90 -17.42 0.86
CA PRO A 98 -14.15 -17.77 1.53
C PRO A 98 -14.72 -19.11 1.04
N GLN A 99 -14.64 -19.37 -0.27
CA GLN A 99 -15.12 -20.62 -0.86
C GLN A 99 -14.28 -21.82 -0.39
N LYS A 100 -12.96 -21.67 -0.33
CA LYS A 100 -12.05 -22.74 0.12
C LYS A 100 -12.19 -23.01 1.61
N LEU A 101 -12.30 -21.97 2.44
CA LEU A 101 -12.47 -22.11 3.88
C LEU A 101 -13.82 -22.75 4.21
N ALA A 102 -14.89 -22.40 3.50
CA ALA A 102 -16.22 -23.00 3.71
C ALA A 102 -16.29 -24.50 3.33
N ALA A 103 -15.39 -24.98 2.47
CA ALA A 103 -15.30 -26.39 2.11
C ALA A 103 -14.61 -27.25 3.19
N GLU A 104 -13.89 -26.62 4.11
CA GLU A 104 -13.11 -27.30 5.14
C GLU A 104 -13.83 -27.24 6.50
N PRO A 105 -14.41 -28.35 7.00
CA PRO A 105 -15.13 -28.35 8.26
C PRO A 105 -14.24 -28.01 9.46
N ALA A 106 -12.94 -28.30 9.38
CA ALA A 106 -11.95 -27.94 10.38
C ALA A 106 -11.70 -26.42 10.50
N LEU A 107 -12.11 -25.63 9.50
CA LEU A 107 -12.01 -24.18 9.48
C LEU A 107 -13.36 -23.50 9.78
N ALA A 108 -14.34 -24.24 10.34
CA ALA A 108 -15.62 -23.70 10.73
C ALA A 108 -15.44 -22.54 11.74
N GLY A 109 -15.86 -21.34 11.34
CA GLY A 109 -15.72 -20.12 12.14
C GLY A 109 -14.53 -19.23 11.73
N ALA A 110 -13.68 -19.66 10.81
CA ALA A 110 -12.70 -18.78 10.18
C ALA A 110 -13.41 -17.75 9.29
N GLN A 111 -13.04 -16.48 9.44
CA GLN A 111 -13.59 -15.37 8.68
C GLN A 111 -12.53 -14.76 7.79
N VAL A 112 -12.86 -14.57 6.52
CA VAL A 112 -12.02 -13.84 5.57
C VAL A 112 -12.44 -12.39 5.60
N VAL A 113 -11.47 -11.51 5.82
CA VAL A 113 -11.70 -10.07 5.84
C VAL A 113 -10.84 -9.44 4.73
N PRO A 114 -11.44 -8.79 3.71
CA PRO A 114 -10.71 -8.14 2.60
C PRO A 114 -10.16 -6.77 2.98
N GLY A 115 -8.91 -6.47 2.58
CA GLY A 115 -8.23 -5.21 2.88
C GLY A 115 -7.42 -4.68 1.69
N PRO A 116 -6.93 -3.44 1.75
CA PRO A 116 -6.15 -2.85 0.66
C PRO A 116 -4.80 -3.56 0.51
N GLY A 117 -4.65 -4.37 -0.56
CA GLY A 117 -3.42 -5.12 -0.85
C GLY A 117 -3.18 -6.34 0.03
N ARG A 118 -4.15 -6.75 0.85
CA ARG A 118 -4.04 -7.87 1.80
C ARG A 118 -5.39 -8.51 2.07
N VAL A 119 -5.36 -9.74 2.56
CA VAL A 119 -6.55 -10.47 3.01
C VAL A 119 -6.21 -11.10 4.35
N ALA A 120 -7.00 -10.81 5.38
CA ALA A 120 -6.86 -11.45 6.68
C ALA A 120 -7.76 -12.66 6.79
N ILE A 121 -7.24 -13.70 7.43
CA ILE A 121 -8.01 -14.85 7.87
C ILE A 121 -8.04 -14.78 9.39
N VAL A 122 -9.20 -14.44 9.94
CA VAL A 122 -9.43 -14.34 11.38
C VAL A 122 -9.99 -15.67 11.85
N MET A 123 -9.34 -16.28 12.85
CA MET A 123 -9.76 -17.56 13.42
C MET A 123 -10.07 -17.41 14.91
N PRO A 124 -11.04 -18.17 15.44
CA PRO A 124 -11.26 -18.24 16.87
C PRO A 124 -10.04 -18.88 17.57
N LEU A 125 -9.67 -18.34 18.74
CA LEU A 125 -8.48 -18.77 19.48
C LEU A 125 -8.54 -20.25 19.87
N ASP A 126 -9.73 -20.76 20.20
CA ASP A 126 -9.92 -22.14 20.63
C ASP A 126 -9.55 -23.12 19.51
N ALA A 127 -9.99 -22.84 18.27
CA ALA A 127 -9.65 -23.65 17.10
C ALA A 127 -8.15 -23.62 16.75
N VAL A 128 -7.48 -22.50 17.03
CA VAL A 128 -6.02 -22.39 16.87
C VAL A 128 -5.31 -23.15 17.97
N ALA A 129 -5.72 -22.99 19.23
CA ALA A 129 -5.09 -23.60 20.40
C ALA A 129 -5.08 -25.14 20.35
N GLU A 130 -6.13 -25.76 19.82
CA GLU A 130 -6.18 -27.20 19.55
C GLU A 130 -5.11 -27.67 18.55
N GLY A 131 -4.70 -26.80 17.63
CA GLY A 131 -3.68 -27.09 16.61
C GLY A 131 -2.27 -26.59 16.95
N VAL A 132 -2.06 -25.89 18.07
CA VAL A 132 -0.71 -25.40 18.46
C VAL A 132 0.20 -26.53 18.93
N THR A 133 -0.36 -27.64 19.41
CA THR A 133 0.43 -28.81 19.80
C THR A 133 0.91 -29.53 18.54
N THR A 134 2.18 -29.36 18.18
CA THR A 134 2.82 -30.18 17.16
C THR A 134 2.95 -31.60 17.67
N ASP A 135 2.55 -32.59 16.86
CA ASP A 135 2.96 -33.96 17.12
C ASP A 135 4.48 -34.13 16.95
N ALA A 136 5.02 -35.29 17.32
CA ALA A 136 6.45 -35.58 17.17
C ALA A 136 6.95 -35.52 15.71
N ALA A 137 6.04 -35.46 14.72
CA ALA A 137 6.32 -35.32 13.30
C ALA A 137 6.26 -33.86 12.80
N GLY A 138 5.96 -32.89 13.68
CA GLY A 138 5.82 -31.48 13.33
C GLY A 138 4.52 -31.15 12.60
N THR A 139 3.54 -32.06 12.59
CA THR A 139 2.22 -31.84 12.02
C THR A 139 1.31 -31.25 13.09
N ALA A 140 0.75 -30.09 12.81
CA ALA A 140 -0.29 -29.48 13.64
C ALA A 140 -1.64 -30.14 13.30
N PRO A 141 -2.29 -30.91 14.19
CA PRO A 141 -3.62 -31.44 13.92
C PRO A 141 -4.67 -30.32 13.83
N GLY A 142 -5.82 -30.61 13.23
CA GLY A 142 -6.99 -29.73 13.26
C GLY A 142 -6.92 -28.52 12.31
N ALA A 143 -7.44 -27.38 12.78
CA ALA A 143 -7.66 -26.20 11.96
C ALA A 143 -6.37 -25.64 11.32
N LEU A 144 -5.23 -25.74 12.00
CA LEU A 144 -3.97 -25.19 11.51
C LEU A 144 -3.38 -25.98 10.33
N ALA A 145 -3.49 -27.32 10.33
CA ALA A 145 -3.15 -28.14 9.17
C ALA A 145 -4.05 -27.85 7.98
N ALA A 146 -5.37 -27.74 8.21
CA ALA A 146 -6.32 -27.42 7.15
C ALA A 146 -6.01 -26.04 6.56
N LEU A 147 -5.69 -25.05 7.40
CA LEU A 147 -5.28 -23.73 6.93
C LEU A 147 -3.99 -23.81 6.10
N ASN A 148 -2.97 -24.53 6.59
CA ASN A 148 -1.72 -24.72 5.88
C ASN A 148 -1.94 -25.35 4.49
N ALA A 149 -2.80 -26.37 4.38
CA ALA A 149 -3.13 -26.99 3.11
C ALA A 149 -3.77 -26.01 2.11
N VAL A 150 -4.58 -25.06 2.61
CA VAL A 150 -5.21 -24.03 1.78
C VAL A 150 -4.22 -22.95 1.33
N ILE A 151 -3.31 -22.51 2.21
CA ILE A 151 -2.44 -21.35 1.96
C ILE A 151 -1.05 -21.71 1.42
N ALA A 152 -0.53 -22.92 1.67
CA ALA A 152 0.80 -23.33 1.22
C ALA A 152 1.04 -23.23 -0.31
N PRO A 153 0.03 -23.45 -1.19
CA PRO A 153 0.20 -23.27 -2.63
C PRO A 153 0.26 -21.79 -3.07
N LEU A 154 -0.08 -20.85 -2.19
CA LEU A 154 -0.15 -19.44 -2.55
C LEU A 154 1.26 -18.83 -2.52
N PRO A 155 1.67 -18.06 -3.56
CA PRO A 155 2.96 -17.38 -3.58
C PRO A 155 3.01 -16.14 -2.68
N ASN A 156 1.94 -15.89 -1.92
CA ASN A 156 1.77 -14.71 -1.09
C ASN A 156 2.56 -14.83 0.21
N VAL A 157 3.06 -13.69 0.71
CA VAL A 157 3.70 -13.64 2.02
C VAL A 157 2.62 -13.76 3.09
N VAL A 158 2.84 -14.68 4.04
CA VAL A 158 1.93 -14.89 5.18
C VAL A 158 2.53 -14.20 6.41
N ARG A 159 1.71 -13.40 7.09
CA ARG A 159 2.03 -12.79 8.38
C ARG A 159 1.05 -13.34 9.41
N VAL A 160 1.57 -13.73 10.57
CA VAL A 160 0.76 -14.22 11.69
C VAL A 160 0.75 -13.16 12.77
N GLU A 161 -0.45 -12.78 13.21
CA GLU A 161 -0.66 -11.83 14.29
C GLU A 161 -1.61 -12.45 15.32
N ALA A 162 -1.25 -12.36 16.60
CA ALA A 162 -2.10 -12.78 17.70
C ALA A 162 -2.66 -11.54 18.38
N SER A 163 -3.99 -11.42 18.41
CA SER A 163 -4.67 -10.39 19.21
C SER A 163 -5.22 -11.03 20.48
N LEU A 164 -4.63 -10.67 21.63
CA LEU A 164 -5.16 -11.03 22.93
C LEU A 164 -6.26 -10.04 23.30
N ARG A 165 -7.37 -10.57 23.82
CA ARG A 165 -8.59 -9.82 24.20
C ARG A 165 -8.21 -8.66 25.13
N GLY A 166 -8.12 -7.45 24.59
CA GLY A 166 -7.67 -6.24 25.31
C GLY A 166 -7.02 -5.17 24.42
N SER A 167 -6.41 -5.55 23.29
CA SER A 167 -5.97 -4.59 22.27
C SER A 167 -7.03 -4.47 21.17
N ALA A 168 -7.99 -3.56 21.37
CA ALA A 168 -9.06 -3.31 20.40
C ALA A 168 -8.50 -2.63 19.14
N ARG A 169 -7.86 -3.40 18.24
CA ARG A 169 -7.70 -3.00 16.84
C ARG A 169 -8.86 -3.61 16.06
N LYS A 170 -9.65 -2.76 15.40
CA LYS A 170 -10.85 -3.23 14.70
C LYS A 170 -10.43 -4.10 13.52
N PRO A 171 -11.28 -5.05 13.07
CA PRO A 171 -11.06 -5.83 11.86
C PRO A 171 -10.99 -5.01 10.54
N GLN A 172 -10.83 -3.71 10.61
CA GLN A 172 -10.64 -2.81 9.47
C GLN A 172 -9.27 -2.11 9.53
N ASP A 173 -8.54 -2.30 10.65
CA ASP A 173 -7.25 -1.68 10.94
C ASP A 173 -6.07 -2.64 10.72
N TRP A 174 -6.34 -3.91 10.36
CA TRP A 174 -5.33 -4.88 9.95
C TRP A 174 -5.09 -4.86 8.46
#